data_AF-A0A1Y2K5K1-F1
#
_entry.id   AF-A0A1Y2K5K1-F1
#
_cell.length_a   1.000
_cell.length_b   1.000
_cell.length_c   1.000
_cell.angle_alpha   90.00
_cell.angle_beta   90.00
_cell.angle_gamma   90.00
#
_symmetry.space_group_name_H-M   'P 1'
#
loop_
_entity.id
_entity.type
_entity.pdbx_description
1 polymer ?
#
loop_
_entity_poly.entity_id
_entity_poly.type
_entity_poly.pdbx_seq_one_letter_code
_entity_poly.pdbx_strand_id
1 'polypeptide(L)'
;MRFDPGVAALTCPYCGHQQTLPDQLAVPEELDLNAFLEHAASDAQTQSITLVKCDQCGASVEPESHVTATECAFCGAAMNLREISQRQIKPSSLLPFAVEKKAAANLFKEWVASRWFAPSALTAVAQREAPMQGIYIPYWTFDSQTHSEYDGQRGDYYTETRIVNGEEKEERKIEWTYVSGRISEWFDDVLIMASTALPREVAQELEPWDLENLVVYDAQYTSGFRAQNYQVDLQQGFELADERMEAEIRELVEQDIGGDRQRIDSLNVRHYDVTFKHILLPIWIHTYRMGDKSYQCLINGRTGEVSGERPYSWVKILFAALVALGLVGAAVWGLSQYGKSQDAAGQDPGYSSWASPTEASAPNSVTTPSAPEGPSRGLLEQSLAPQPTSQAAQSIPSDQERTQGGGVLQRALSTYDDAPAAQR
;
A
#
# COMPACT_ATOMS: atom_id res chain seq x y z
N MET A 1 -1.20 -26.40 28.91
CA MET A 1 -0.35 -26.52 27.71
C MET A 1 -0.42 -25.21 26.94
N ARG A 2 0.59 -24.84 26.16
CA ARG A 2 0.60 -23.67 25.26
C ARG A 2 1.21 -24.07 23.92
N PHE A 3 0.74 -23.50 22.82
CA PHE A 3 1.35 -23.71 21.52
C PHE A 3 2.75 -23.10 21.47
N ASP A 4 3.70 -23.86 20.94
CA ASP A 4 5.11 -23.51 20.82
C ASP A 4 5.44 -23.23 19.34
N PRO A 5 5.62 -21.96 18.95
CA PRO A 5 5.94 -21.59 17.57
C PRO A 5 7.16 -22.32 17.02
N GLY A 6 7.10 -22.71 15.74
CA GLY A 6 8.23 -23.31 15.03
C GLY A 6 8.45 -24.82 15.29
N VAL A 7 7.85 -25.40 16.34
CA VAL A 7 7.95 -26.85 16.65
C VAL A 7 6.62 -27.59 16.40
N ALA A 8 5.54 -26.86 16.09
CA ALA A 8 4.19 -27.40 15.90
C ALA A 8 3.76 -28.34 17.06
N ALA A 9 4.07 -27.92 18.28
CA ALA A 9 3.84 -28.70 19.49
C ALA A 9 3.20 -27.87 20.59
N LEU A 10 2.53 -28.55 21.51
CA LEU A 10 2.09 -27.99 22.77
C LEU A 10 3.15 -28.23 23.84
N THR A 11 3.63 -27.17 24.49
CA THR A 11 4.60 -27.24 25.59
C THR A 11 3.93 -26.88 26.92
N CYS A 12 4.16 -27.68 27.97
CA CYS A 12 3.76 -27.33 29.33
C CYS A 12 4.74 -26.32 29.94
N PRO A 13 4.33 -25.10 30.32
CA PRO A 13 5.24 -24.11 30.90
C PRO A 13 5.76 -24.49 32.30
N TYR A 14 5.15 -25.48 32.96
CA TYR A 14 5.52 -25.89 34.32
C TYR A 14 6.50 -27.05 34.37
N CYS A 15 6.32 -28.07 33.51
CA CYS A 15 7.13 -29.28 33.53
C CYS A 15 7.94 -29.52 32.24
N GLY A 16 7.73 -28.72 31.20
CA GLY A 16 8.43 -28.86 29.91
C GLY A 16 7.96 -30.05 29.05
N HIS A 17 6.91 -30.78 29.45
CA HIS A 17 6.35 -31.84 28.61
C HIS A 17 5.87 -31.26 27.28
N GLN A 18 6.22 -31.94 26.19
CA GLN A 18 5.84 -31.59 24.83
C GLN A 18 4.90 -32.64 24.24
N GLN A 19 3.84 -32.17 23.61
CA GLN A 19 2.91 -32.97 22.82
C GLN A 19 2.90 -32.42 21.40
N THR A 20 3.43 -33.18 20.44
CA THR A 20 3.40 -32.82 19.02
C THR A 20 1.96 -32.79 18.52
N LEU A 21 1.58 -31.75 17.79
CA LEU A 21 0.30 -31.70 17.11
C LEU A 21 0.39 -32.47 15.79
N PRO A 22 -0.64 -33.24 15.41
CA PRO A 22 -0.66 -33.89 14.12
C PRO A 22 -0.60 -32.82 13.02
N ASP A 23 0.24 -33.05 12.02
CA ASP A 23 0.31 -32.18 10.85
C ASP A 23 -0.93 -32.45 9.97
N GLN A 24 -2.00 -31.71 10.25
CA GLN A 24 -3.26 -31.78 9.49
C GLN A 24 -3.26 -30.67 8.46
N LEU A 25 -2.37 -30.78 7.47
CA LEU A 25 -2.50 -30.00 6.24
C LEU A 25 -3.93 -30.17 5.73
N ALA A 26 -4.63 -29.05 5.63
CA ALA A 26 -6.00 -29.03 5.15
C ALA A 26 -5.98 -28.85 3.64
N VAL A 27 -6.93 -29.48 2.95
CA VAL A 27 -7.60 -28.77 1.86
C VAL A 27 -8.75 -28.06 2.58
N PRO A 28 -8.65 -26.75 2.88
CA PRO A 28 -9.71 -26.07 3.59
C PRO A 28 -11.01 -26.19 2.78
N GLU A 29 -12.13 -26.44 3.46
CA GLU A 29 -13.43 -26.49 2.78
C GLU A 29 -13.76 -25.09 2.26
N GLU A 30 -13.83 -24.97 0.94
CA GLU A 30 -14.32 -23.78 0.26
C GLU A 30 -15.85 -23.78 0.24
N LEU A 31 -16.44 -22.65 0.64
CA LEU A 31 -17.89 -22.49 0.70
C LEU A 31 -18.34 -21.59 -0.44
N ASP A 32 -19.41 -21.98 -1.14
CA ASP A 32 -20.05 -21.13 -2.16
C ASP A 32 -20.62 -19.86 -1.52
N LEU A 33 -20.20 -18.70 -2.01
CA LEU A 33 -20.55 -17.40 -1.44
C LEU A 33 -22.06 -17.12 -1.52
N ASN A 34 -22.65 -17.31 -2.71
CA ASN A 34 -24.05 -16.95 -2.96
C ASN A 34 -24.99 -17.86 -2.19
N ALA A 35 -24.75 -19.17 -2.23
CA ALA A 35 -25.52 -20.15 -1.48
C ALA A 35 -25.45 -19.86 0.02
N PHE A 36 -24.29 -19.46 0.54
CA PHE A 36 -24.10 -19.12 1.96
C PHE A 36 -24.85 -17.85 2.38
N LEU A 37 -24.82 -16.81 1.54
CA LEU A 37 -25.52 -15.55 1.80
C LEU A 37 -27.05 -15.71 1.73
N GLU A 38 -27.57 -16.54 0.81
CA GLU A 38 -29.00 -16.78 0.63
C GLU A 38 -29.62 -17.65 1.74
N HIS A 39 -28.94 -18.71 2.16
CA HIS A 39 -29.53 -19.73 3.03
C HIS A 39 -29.39 -19.44 4.53
N ALA A 40 -28.82 -18.29 4.91
CA ALA A 40 -28.41 -17.94 6.26
C ALA A 40 -27.50 -19.01 6.89
N ALA A 41 -26.21 -18.69 7.02
CA ALA A 41 -25.15 -19.53 7.58
C ALA A 41 -25.63 -20.59 8.59
N SER A 42 -25.49 -21.87 8.24
CA SER A 42 -25.97 -22.98 9.08
C SER A 42 -25.34 -22.95 10.49
N ASP A 43 -26.00 -23.57 11.47
CA ASP A 43 -25.44 -23.73 12.82
C ASP A 43 -24.11 -24.53 12.82
N ALA A 44 -23.86 -25.32 11.77
CA ALA A 44 -22.59 -26.04 11.61
C ALA A 44 -21.43 -25.08 11.34
N GLN A 45 -21.64 -24.10 10.44
CA GLN A 45 -20.61 -23.17 9.97
C GLN A 45 -20.46 -21.91 10.85
N THR A 46 -21.33 -21.73 11.84
CA THR A 46 -21.31 -20.57 12.73
C THR A 46 -21.26 -20.95 14.20
N GLN A 47 -20.87 -20.00 15.03
CA GLN A 47 -20.86 -20.12 16.49
C GLN A 47 -21.28 -18.81 17.13
N SER A 48 -21.94 -18.90 18.29
CA SER A 48 -22.17 -17.73 19.15
C SER A 48 -20.96 -17.53 20.04
N ILE A 49 -20.33 -16.37 19.91
CA ILE A 49 -19.20 -15.99 20.75
C ILE A 49 -19.55 -14.76 21.58
N THR A 50 -18.89 -14.64 22.73
CA THR A 50 -18.89 -13.41 23.51
C THR A 50 -17.60 -12.66 23.20
N LEU A 51 -17.73 -11.42 22.74
CA LEU A 51 -16.60 -10.58 22.37
C LEU A 51 -16.59 -9.29 23.19
N VAL A 52 -15.41 -8.70 23.28
CA VAL A 52 -15.20 -7.34 23.79
C VAL A 52 -14.62 -6.49 22.67
N LYS A 53 -15.21 -5.31 22.48
CA LYS A 53 -14.79 -4.34 21.47
C LYS A 53 -13.97 -3.20 22.11
N CYS A 54 -12.90 -2.79 21.44
CA CYS A 54 -12.17 -1.58 21.77
C CYS A 54 -12.86 -0.37 21.13
N ASP A 55 -13.28 0.59 21.95
CA ASP A 55 -13.97 1.81 21.46
C ASP A 55 -13.06 2.75 20.63
N GLN A 56 -11.73 2.63 20.77
CA GLN A 56 -10.78 3.53 20.10
C GLN A 56 -10.35 3.04 18.71
N CYS A 57 -10.12 1.74 18.53
CA CYS A 57 -9.64 1.18 17.25
C CYS A 57 -10.57 0.12 16.64
N GLY A 58 -11.65 -0.28 17.33
CA GLY A 58 -12.60 -1.26 16.81
C GLY A 58 -12.20 -2.72 16.96
N ALA A 59 -10.99 -3.02 17.47
CA ALA A 59 -10.55 -4.39 17.75
C ALA A 59 -11.58 -5.16 18.55
N SER A 60 -11.92 -6.38 18.09
CA SER A 60 -12.86 -7.27 18.80
C SER A 60 -12.19 -8.60 19.11
N VAL A 61 -12.08 -8.92 20.39
CA VAL A 61 -11.40 -10.13 20.89
C VAL A 61 -12.31 -10.85 21.88
N GLU A 62 -12.08 -12.15 22.07
CA GLU A 62 -12.73 -12.86 23.16
C GLU A 62 -12.18 -12.40 24.52
N PRO A 63 -13.03 -12.18 25.55
CA PRO A 63 -12.57 -11.77 26.86
C PRO A 63 -11.77 -12.89 27.54
N GLU A 64 -10.67 -12.52 28.20
CA GLU A 64 -9.95 -13.45 29.07
C GLU A 64 -10.76 -13.70 30.34
N SER A 65 -10.91 -14.98 30.72
CA SER A 65 -11.60 -15.35 31.95
C SER A 65 -10.94 -14.70 33.17
N HIS A 66 -11.74 -14.10 34.05
CA HIS A 66 -11.30 -13.44 35.29
C HIS A 66 -10.47 -12.15 35.12
N VAL A 67 -10.44 -11.55 33.93
CA VAL A 67 -9.86 -10.22 33.71
C VAL A 67 -10.99 -9.20 33.66
N THR A 68 -10.89 -8.10 34.41
CA THR A 68 -11.90 -7.02 34.45
C THR A 68 -11.53 -5.77 33.66
N ALA A 69 -10.24 -5.59 33.36
CA ALA A 69 -9.72 -4.51 32.53
C ALA A 69 -8.45 -4.99 31.82
N THR A 70 -8.34 -4.71 30.52
CA THR A 70 -7.17 -5.06 29.71
C THR A 70 -6.78 -3.88 28.83
N GLU A 71 -5.51 -3.83 28.42
CA GLU A 71 -5.05 -2.87 27.42
C GLU A 71 -5.25 -3.47 26.03
N CYS A 72 -5.71 -2.65 25.09
CA CYS A 72 -5.87 -3.05 23.70
C CYS A 72 -4.51 -3.29 23.06
N ALA A 73 -4.28 -4.51 22.56
CA ALA A 73 -3.02 -4.88 21.92
C ALA A 73 -2.72 -4.10 20.63
N PHE A 74 -3.75 -3.51 20.02
CA PHE A 74 -3.64 -2.76 18.76
C PHE A 74 -3.27 -1.29 19.00
N CYS A 75 -4.01 -0.58 19.86
CA CYS A 75 -3.83 0.86 20.05
C CYS A 75 -3.28 1.31 21.41
N GLY A 76 -3.16 0.40 22.38
CA GLY A 76 -2.70 0.69 23.74
C GLY A 76 -3.74 1.43 24.61
N ALA A 77 -5.02 1.40 24.21
CA ALA A 77 -6.11 2.00 24.97
C ALA A 77 -6.58 1.05 26.09
N ALA A 78 -6.97 1.60 27.25
CA ALA A 78 -7.69 0.82 28.24
C ALA A 78 -9.05 0.38 27.67
N MET A 79 -9.36 -0.92 27.75
CA MET A 79 -10.61 -1.48 27.27
C MET A 79 -11.56 -1.70 28.44
N ASN A 80 -12.76 -1.11 28.35
CA ASN A 80 -13.89 -1.49 29.20
C ASN A 80 -14.50 -2.77 28.61
N LEU A 81 -14.57 -3.82 29.42
CA LEU A 81 -15.07 -5.11 28.97
C LEU A 81 -16.61 -5.07 28.89
N ARG A 82 -17.14 -4.48 27.82
CA ARG A 82 -18.55 -4.64 27.46
C ARG A 82 -18.66 -5.88 26.58
N GLU A 83 -19.21 -6.93 27.17
CA GLU A 83 -19.47 -8.18 26.48
C GLU A 83 -20.64 -8.02 25.50
N ILE A 84 -20.41 -8.46 24.26
CA ILE A 84 -21.40 -8.51 23.20
C ILE A 84 -21.46 -9.96 22.74
N SER A 85 -22.67 -10.53 22.69
CA SER A 85 -22.88 -11.85 22.10
C SER A 85 -23.20 -11.68 20.62
N GLN A 86 -22.44 -12.34 19.76
CA GLN A 86 -22.63 -12.28 18.31
C GLN A 86 -22.44 -13.66 17.68
N ARG A 87 -23.24 -13.95 16.65
CA ARG A 87 -23.06 -15.12 15.79
C ARG A 87 -21.99 -14.81 14.75
N GLN A 88 -20.97 -15.67 14.67
CA GLN A 88 -19.80 -15.51 13.81
C GLN A 88 -19.56 -16.80 13.00
N ILE A 89 -19.04 -16.65 11.78
CA ILE A 89 -18.57 -17.77 10.95
C ILE A 89 -17.30 -18.34 11.58
N LYS A 90 -17.24 -19.66 11.74
CA LYS A 90 -16.07 -20.32 12.31
C LYS A 90 -14.88 -20.19 11.37
N PRO A 91 -13.65 -19.99 11.88
CA PRO A 91 -12.47 -20.17 11.05
C PRO A 91 -12.38 -21.64 10.61
N SER A 92 -12.14 -21.85 9.32
CA SER A 92 -11.94 -23.18 8.72
C SER A 92 -10.50 -23.66 8.87
N SER A 93 -9.56 -22.72 8.79
CA SER A 93 -8.12 -22.99 8.83
C SER A 93 -7.34 -21.84 9.47
N LEU A 94 -6.07 -22.10 9.75
CA LEU A 94 -5.13 -21.09 10.22
C LEU A 94 -3.71 -21.41 9.76
N LEU A 95 -2.84 -20.41 9.76
CA LEU A 95 -1.39 -20.64 9.65
C LEU A 95 -0.79 -20.74 11.07
N PRO A 96 -0.12 -21.83 11.45
CA PRO A 96 0.52 -21.92 12.77
C PRO A 96 1.64 -20.88 12.90
N PHE A 97 1.81 -20.27 14.08
CA PHE A 97 2.99 -19.42 14.31
C PHE A 97 4.28 -20.23 14.04
N ALA A 98 5.15 -19.70 13.18
CA ALA A 98 6.49 -20.27 12.93
C ALA A 98 7.57 -19.44 13.64
N VAL A 99 7.41 -18.12 13.67
CA VAL A 99 8.35 -17.20 14.31
C VAL A 99 8.08 -17.14 15.81
N GLU A 100 9.11 -17.48 16.60
CA GLU A 100 9.06 -17.36 18.06
C GLU A 100 8.99 -15.91 18.55
N LYS A 101 8.37 -15.69 19.72
CA LYS A 101 8.26 -14.36 20.35
C LYS A 101 9.61 -13.64 20.51
N LYS A 102 10.67 -14.38 20.86
CA LYS A 102 12.01 -13.82 21.03
C LYS A 102 12.62 -13.40 19.69
N ALA A 103 12.41 -14.18 18.64
CA ALA A 103 12.84 -13.84 17.29
C ALA A 103 12.11 -12.58 16.79
N ALA A 104 10.79 -12.50 16.99
CA ALA A 104 10.00 -11.30 16.67
C ALA A 104 10.51 -10.04 17.41
N ALA A 105 10.82 -10.16 18.71
CA ALA A 105 11.39 -9.05 19.47
C ALA A 105 12.76 -8.59 18.94
N ASN A 106 13.58 -9.49 18.39
CA ASN A 106 14.86 -9.15 17.76
C ASN A 106 14.66 -8.52 16.37
N LEU A 107 13.75 -9.04 15.56
CA LEU A 107 13.38 -8.46 14.26
C LEU A 107 12.91 -7.01 14.41
N PHE A 108 12.12 -6.70 15.44
CA PHE A 108 11.75 -5.32 15.76
C PHE A 108 12.95 -4.43 16.09
N LYS A 109 13.91 -4.94 16.88
CA LYS A 109 15.14 -4.20 17.20
C LYS A 109 15.96 -3.88 15.95
N GLU A 110 16.13 -4.86 15.08
CA GLU A 110 16.84 -4.72 13.81
C GLU A 110 16.13 -3.74 12.88
N TRP A 111 14.81 -3.85 12.78
CA TRP A 111 13.98 -2.93 12.01
C TRP A 111 14.10 -1.50 12.54
N VAL A 112 14.08 -1.26 13.85
CA VAL A 112 14.30 0.10 14.40
C VAL A 112 15.73 0.58 14.13
N ALA A 113 16.74 -0.30 14.19
CA ALA A 113 18.14 0.06 13.98
C ALA A 113 18.45 0.47 12.53
N SER A 114 17.77 -0.11 11.53
CA SER A 114 17.97 0.22 10.11
C SER A 114 17.42 1.60 9.71
N ARG A 115 16.67 2.26 10.60
CA ARG A 115 15.86 3.44 10.30
C ARG A 115 16.62 4.73 10.65
N TRP A 116 17.38 5.25 9.69
CA TRP A 116 18.26 6.43 9.85
C TRP A 116 17.62 7.67 10.51
N PHE A 117 16.37 7.99 10.12
CA PHE A 117 15.62 9.13 10.65
C PHE A 117 14.73 8.82 11.86
N ALA A 118 14.82 7.64 12.45
CA ALA A 118 14.11 7.32 13.70
C ALA A 118 14.67 8.15 14.88
N PRO A 119 13.83 8.70 15.77
CA PRO A 119 14.27 9.33 17.01
C PRO A 119 15.08 8.36 17.88
N SER A 120 16.09 8.86 18.60
CA SER A 120 16.86 8.04 19.56
C SER A 120 16.00 7.44 20.67
N ALA A 121 14.91 8.11 21.03
CA ALA A 121 13.90 7.58 21.96
C ALA A 121 13.23 6.30 21.45
N LEU A 122 13.02 6.15 20.12
CA LEU A 122 12.49 4.90 19.56
C LEU A 122 13.50 3.76 19.70
N THR A 123 14.80 4.05 19.48
CA THR A 123 15.87 3.08 19.73
C THR A 123 15.91 2.65 21.20
N ALA A 124 15.69 3.58 22.14
CA ALA A 124 15.62 3.25 23.56
C ALA A 124 14.40 2.38 23.92
N VAL A 125 13.26 2.59 23.25
CA VAL A 125 12.07 1.72 23.38
C VAL A 125 12.39 0.31 22.86
N ALA A 126 12.99 0.20 21.68
CA ALA A 126 13.37 -1.09 21.09
C ALA A 126 14.40 -1.86 21.94
N GLN A 127 15.28 -1.16 22.64
CA GLN A 127 16.28 -1.78 23.51
C GLN A 127 15.70 -2.35 24.80
N ARG A 128 14.53 -1.86 25.25
CA ARG A 128 13.77 -2.51 26.34
C ARG A 128 13.13 -3.78 25.79
N GLU A 129 12.83 -4.78 26.62
CA GLU A 129 12.05 -5.93 26.15
C GLU A 129 10.72 -5.44 25.61
N ALA A 130 10.59 -5.36 24.29
CA ALA A 130 9.36 -4.97 23.62
C ALA A 130 8.31 -6.05 23.92
N PRO A 131 7.20 -5.73 24.62
CA PRO A 131 6.13 -6.69 24.84
C PRO A 131 5.47 -7.01 23.50
N MET A 132 6.00 -8.02 22.81
CA MET A 132 5.42 -8.61 21.61
C MET A 132 4.18 -9.42 22.01
N GLN A 133 3.05 -9.10 21.39
CA GLN A 133 1.80 -9.83 21.55
C GLN A 133 1.54 -10.64 20.30
N GLY A 134 1.33 -11.94 20.44
CA GLY A 134 1.02 -12.82 19.33
C GLY A 134 -0.50 -12.86 19.15
N ILE A 135 -0.96 -12.49 17.96
CA ILE A 135 -2.38 -12.38 17.64
C ILE A 135 -2.67 -13.09 16.32
N TYR A 136 -3.76 -13.85 16.29
CA TYR A 136 -4.40 -14.36 15.09
C TYR A 136 -5.39 -13.33 14.56
N ILE A 137 -5.17 -12.86 13.34
CA ILE A 137 -6.04 -11.90 12.65
C ILE A 137 -6.93 -12.66 11.67
N PRO A 138 -8.24 -12.36 11.63
CA PRO A 138 -9.16 -13.00 10.70
C PRO A 138 -9.01 -12.42 9.30
N TYR A 139 -9.04 -13.31 8.32
CA TYR A 139 -9.01 -12.99 6.90
C TYR A 139 -10.09 -13.79 6.18
N TRP A 140 -10.63 -13.18 5.13
CA TRP A 140 -11.34 -13.87 4.07
C TRP A 140 -10.36 -14.19 2.96
N THR A 141 -10.43 -15.38 2.38
CA THR A 141 -9.92 -15.61 1.03
C THR A 141 -11.09 -15.89 0.11
N PHE A 142 -10.98 -15.44 -1.13
CA PHE A 142 -11.99 -15.63 -2.16
C PHE A 142 -11.33 -16.21 -3.40
N ASP A 143 -11.99 -17.22 -3.95
CA ASP A 143 -11.64 -17.77 -5.26
C ASP A 143 -12.77 -17.39 -6.22
N SER A 144 -12.43 -17.01 -7.44
CA SER A 144 -13.41 -16.50 -8.39
C SER A 144 -12.91 -16.61 -9.82
N GLN A 145 -13.73 -17.22 -10.68
CA GLN A 145 -13.54 -17.12 -12.12
C GLN A 145 -14.17 -15.82 -12.61
N THR A 146 -13.40 -14.99 -13.29
CA THR A 146 -13.93 -13.75 -13.90
C THR A 146 -14.02 -13.86 -15.41
N HIS A 147 -15.04 -13.21 -15.97
CA HIS A 147 -15.14 -12.91 -17.39
C HIS A 147 -15.45 -11.42 -17.55
N SER A 148 -14.57 -10.73 -18.26
CA SER A 148 -14.57 -9.29 -18.37
C SER A 148 -14.62 -8.86 -19.82
N GLU A 149 -15.50 -7.94 -20.15
CA GLU A 149 -15.58 -7.30 -21.47
C GLU A 149 -15.19 -5.83 -21.35
N TYR A 150 -14.41 -5.32 -22.29
CA TYR A 150 -13.96 -3.93 -22.26
C TYR A 150 -14.04 -3.24 -23.64
N ASP A 151 -14.25 -1.93 -23.59
CA ASP A 151 -14.08 -1.01 -24.71
C ASP A 151 -13.05 0.05 -24.34
N GLY A 152 -12.21 0.46 -25.29
CA GLY A 152 -11.21 1.47 -25.04
C GLY A 152 -10.54 2.02 -26.29
N GLN A 153 -9.42 2.70 -26.06
CA GLN A 153 -8.63 3.34 -27.10
C GLN A 153 -7.16 3.06 -26.87
N ARG A 154 -6.49 2.59 -27.93
CA ARG A 154 -5.05 2.51 -28.02
C ARG A 154 -4.52 3.82 -28.59
N GLY A 155 -3.59 4.43 -27.87
CA GLY A 155 -2.90 5.65 -28.27
C GLY A 155 -1.46 5.34 -28.68
N ASP A 156 -1.14 5.52 -29.96
CA ASP A 156 0.23 5.39 -30.46
C ASP A 156 0.83 6.78 -30.72
N TYR A 157 2.05 7.03 -30.26
CA TYR A 157 2.74 8.28 -30.52
C TYR A 157 3.19 8.35 -31.97
N TYR A 158 2.97 9.50 -32.58
CA TYR A 158 3.61 9.84 -33.84
C TYR A 158 4.11 11.29 -33.79
N THR A 159 5.16 11.56 -34.57
CA THR A 159 5.71 12.90 -34.71
C THR A 159 5.19 13.52 -36.00
N GLU A 160 4.66 14.73 -35.91
CA GLU A 160 4.30 15.54 -37.06
C GLU A 160 5.21 16.77 -37.11
N THR A 161 5.87 16.99 -38.24
CA THR A 161 6.68 18.19 -38.46
C THR A 161 5.80 19.31 -38.98
N ARG A 162 5.77 20.44 -38.28
CA ARG A 162 5.05 21.64 -38.69
C ARG A 162 6.02 22.80 -38.86
N ILE A 163 5.89 23.54 -39.95
CA ILE A 163 6.62 24.79 -40.15
C ILE A 163 5.89 25.91 -39.39
N VAL A 164 6.55 26.52 -38.41
CA VAL A 164 6.04 27.67 -37.66
C VAL A 164 7.08 28.79 -37.80
N ASN A 165 6.68 29.92 -38.39
CA ASN A 165 7.57 31.06 -38.65
C ASN A 165 8.82 30.73 -39.50
N GLY A 166 8.74 29.73 -40.37
CA GLY A 166 9.87 29.31 -41.22
C GLY A 166 10.84 28.34 -40.57
N GLU A 167 10.62 27.97 -39.30
CA GLU A 167 11.37 26.95 -38.59
C GLU A 167 10.56 25.65 -38.53
N GLU A 168 11.22 24.51 -38.75
CA GLU A 168 10.62 23.20 -38.55
C GLU A 168 10.51 22.91 -37.05
N LYS A 169 9.29 22.63 -36.60
CA LYS A 169 9.02 22.20 -35.23
C LYS A 169 8.37 20.83 -35.24
N GLU A 170 9.01 19.89 -34.58
CA GLU A 170 8.44 18.57 -34.32
C GLU A 170 7.43 18.67 -33.16
N GLU A 171 6.23 18.16 -33.39
CA GLU A 171 5.20 18.03 -32.36
C GLU A 171 4.83 16.56 -32.20
N ARG A 172 4.89 16.05 -30.96
CA ARG A 172 4.44 14.69 -30.64
C ARG A 172 2.93 14.70 -30.46
N LYS A 173 2.23 13.89 -31.25
CA LYS A 173 0.78 13.66 -31.19
C LYS A 173 0.48 12.20 -30.85
N ILE A 174 -0.77 11.94 -30.50
CA ILE A 174 -1.26 10.60 -30.20
C ILE A 174 -2.37 10.29 -31.20
N GLU A 175 -2.22 9.20 -31.94
CA GLU A 175 -3.28 8.64 -32.76
C GLU A 175 -4.08 7.65 -31.92
N TRP A 176 -5.38 7.90 -31.76
CA TRP A 176 -6.27 7.04 -30.98
C TRP A 176 -7.04 6.10 -31.90
N THR A 177 -6.89 4.79 -31.66
CA THR A 177 -7.64 3.74 -32.35
C THR A 177 -8.54 3.02 -31.37
N TYR A 178 -9.80 2.83 -31.73
CA TYR A 178 -10.73 2.05 -30.92
C TYR A 178 -10.30 0.58 -30.85
N VAL A 179 -10.37 0.03 -29.64
CA VAL A 179 -10.12 -1.37 -29.36
C VAL A 179 -11.17 -1.90 -28.39
N SER A 180 -11.49 -3.18 -28.50
CA SER A 180 -12.32 -3.88 -27.54
C SER A 180 -11.86 -5.32 -27.43
N GLY A 181 -12.12 -5.91 -26.28
CA GLY A 181 -11.60 -7.22 -25.96
C GLY A 181 -12.35 -7.89 -24.82
N ARG A 182 -11.88 -9.11 -24.52
CA ARG A 182 -12.40 -9.94 -23.45
C ARG A 182 -11.24 -10.54 -22.67
N ILE A 183 -11.33 -10.49 -21.35
CA ILE A 183 -10.36 -11.10 -20.45
C ILE A 183 -11.07 -12.12 -19.59
N SER A 184 -10.45 -13.27 -19.41
CA SER A 184 -10.93 -14.31 -18.50
C SER A 184 -9.77 -14.65 -17.59
N GLU A 185 -9.97 -14.45 -16.28
CA GLU A 185 -8.91 -14.60 -15.28
C GLU A 185 -9.45 -15.40 -14.09
N TRP A 186 -8.65 -16.37 -13.62
CA TRP A 186 -8.96 -17.16 -12.43
C TRP A 186 -8.20 -16.57 -11.25
N PHE A 187 -8.94 -16.15 -10.24
CA PHE A 187 -8.37 -15.67 -8.99
C PHE A 187 -8.43 -16.78 -7.94
N ASP A 188 -7.28 -17.06 -7.34
CA ASP A 188 -7.10 -18.05 -6.28
C ASP A 188 -6.56 -17.36 -5.03
N ASP A 189 -7.25 -17.56 -3.91
CA ASP A 189 -6.96 -17.02 -2.59
C ASP A 189 -6.76 -15.49 -2.54
N VAL A 190 -7.71 -14.72 -3.10
CA VAL A 190 -7.74 -13.26 -2.95
C VAL A 190 -7.94 -12.89 -1.48
N LEU A 191 -6.86 -12.43 -0.86
CA LEU A 191 -6.78 -12.25 0.58
C LEU A 191 -7.30 -10.87 1.03
N ILE A 192 -8.29 -10.88 1.91
CA ILE A 192 -8.90 -9.67 2.49
C ILE A 192 -8.89 -9.74 4.01
N MET A 193 -8.20 -8.77 4.64
CA MET A 193 -8.18 -8.66 6.10
C MET A 193 -9.59 -8.34 6.62
N ALA A 194 -10.12 -9.24 7.46
CA ALA A 194 -11.46 -9.13 8.02
C ALA A 194 -11.49 -8.28 9.32
N SER A 195 -10.43 -7.50 9.57
CA SER A 195 -10.22 -6.70 10.77
C SER A 195 -10.19 -5.21 10.44
N THR A 196 -10.82 -4.39 11.30
CA THR A 196 -10.72 -2.92 11.23
C THR A 196 -9.74 -2.34 12.24
N ALA A 197 -9.06 -3.20 13.03
CA ALA A 197 -8.16 -2.76 14.09
C ALA A 197 -6.78 -2.30 13.60
N LEU A 198 -6.43 -2.74 12.39
CA LEU A 198 -5.17 -2.45 11.72
C LEU A 198 -5.45 -1.64 10.45
N PRO A 199 -4.63 -0.63 10.12
CA PRO A 199 -4.65 -0.01 8.80
C PRO A 199 -4.40 -1.07 7.73
N ARG A 200 -5.16 -1.01 6.63
CA ARG A 200 -5.08 -2.03 5.56
C ARG A 200 -3.72 -2.04 4.90
N GLU A 201 -3.15 -0.88 4.66
CA GLU A 201 -1.87 -0.69 3.98
C GLU A 201 -0.74 -1.37 4.78
N VAL A 202 -0.76 -1.22 6.11
CA VAL A 202 0.23 -1.82 7.01
C VAL A 202 0.07 -3.34 7.06
N ALA A 203 -1.16 -3.87 6.96
CA ALA A 203 -1.39 -5.30 6.92
C ALA A 203 -1.03 -5.94 5.57
N GLN A 204 -1.27 -5.23 4.46
CA GLN A 204 -0.92 -5.66 3.10
C GLN A 204 0.60 -5.70 2.88
N GLU A 205 1.37 -4.86 3.58
CA GLU A 205 2.84 -4.94 3.60
C GLU A 205 3.39 -6.24 4.22
N LEU A 206 2.55 -7.08 4.84
CA LEU A 206 2.94 -8.41 5.33
C LEU A 206 2.69 -9.54 4.31
N GLU A 207 2.08 -9.22 3.17
CA GLU A 207 1.90 -10.15 2.03
C GLU A 207 3.20 -10.22 1.20
N PRO A 208 3.52 -11.38 0.57
CA PRO A 208 2.69 -12.58 0.45
C PRO A 208 2.73 -13.50 1.67
N TRP A 209 1.63 -14.23 1.89
CA TRP A 209 1.53 -15.29 2.90
C TRP A 209 1.75 -16.66 2.27
N ASP A 210 2.27 -17.60 3.06
CA ASP A 210 2.49 -19.00 2.66
C ASP A 210 1.22 -19.86 2.88
N LEU A 211 0.13 -19.48 2.20
CA LEU A 211 -1.21 -20.06 2.38
C LEU A 211 -1.27 -21.58 2.07
N GLU A 212 -0.32 -22.10 1.31
CA GLU A 212 -0.18 -23.55 1.06
C GLU A 212 0.10 -24.37 2.33
N ASN A 213 0.50 -23.71 3.43
CA ASN A 213 0.76 -24.33 4.73
C ASN A 213 -0.41 -24.18 5.73
N LEU A 214 -1.61 -23.86 5.24
CA LEU A 214 -2.82 -23.82 6.07
C LEU A 214 -3.12 -25.20 6.68
N VAL A 215 -3.43 -25.19 7.98
CA VAL A 215 -3.91 -26.36 8.71
C VAL A 215 -5.36 -26.17 9.12
N VAL A 216 -6.10 -27.27 9.31
CA VAL A 216 -7.48 -27.20 9.82
C VAL A 216 -7.48 -26.46 11.15
N TYR A 217 -8.46 -25.58 11.36
CA TYR A 217 -8.57 -24.86 12.62
C TYR A 217 -8.71 -25.83 13.80
N ASP A 218 -7.77 -25.72 14.75
CA ASP A 218 -7.83 -26.38 16.06
C ASP A 218 -7.46 -25.35 17.14
N ALA A 219 -8.28 -25.23 18.17
CA ALA A 219 -8.07 -24.32 19.30
C ALA A 219 -6.75 -24.57 20.06
N GLN A 220 -6.10 -25.71 19.86
CA GLN A 220 -4.76 -26.00 20.36
C GLN A 220 -3.71 -25.05 19.78
N TYR A 221 -3.81 -24.64 18.51
CA TYR A 221 -2.89 -23.68 17.89
C TYR A 221 -3.04 -22.25 18.43
N THR A 222 -4.26 -21.88 18.84
CA THR A 222 -4.52 -20.57 19.45
C THR A 222 -4.20 -20.54 20.95
N SER A 223 -3.83 -21.68 21.54
CA SER A 223 -3.52 -21.79 22.97
C SER A 223 -2.29 -20.97 23.36
N GLY A 224 -2.50 -19.88 24.10
CA GLY A 224 -1.45 -18.95 24.49
C GLY A 224 -1.30 -17.73 23.56
N PHE A 225 -2.14 -17.65 22.54
CA PHE A 225 -2.28 -16.52 21.62
C PHE A 225 -3.68 -15.90 21.77
N ARG A 226 -3.83 -14.65 21.32
CA ARG A 226 -5.15 -14.04 21.19
C ARG A 226 -5.66 -14.25 19.77
N ALA A 227 -6.95 -14.47 19.59
CA ALA A 227 -7.60 -14.45 18.29
C ALA A 227 -8.54 -13.26 18.22
N GLN A 228 -8.46 -12.52 17.12
CA GLN A 228 -9.41 -11.47 16.81
C GLN A 228 -10.59 -12.07 16.05
N ASN A 229 -11.78 -11.54 16.29
CA ASN A 229 -12.98 -11.84 15.52
C ASN A 229 -13.11 -10.87 14.36
N TYR A 230 -13.78 -11.25 13.27
CA TYR A 230 -13.91 -10.35 12.13
C TYR A 230 -14.86 -9.19 12.45
N GLN A 231 -14.53 -8.00 11.95
CA GLN A 231 -15.42 -6.83 11.95
C GLN A 231 -15.95 -6.52 10.55
N VAL A 232 -15.21 -6.94 9.51
CA VAL A 232 -15.67 -6.89 8.12
C VAL A 232 -16.42 -8.19 7.86
N ASP A 233 -17.73 -8.09 7.66
CA ASP A 233 -18.54 -9.27 7.34
C ASP A 233 -18.22 -9.84 5.95
N LEU A 234 -18.76 -11.00 5.65
CA LEU A 234 -18.46 -11.73 4.42
C LEU A 234 -18.83 -10.93 3.15
N GLN A 235 -19.96 -10.23 3.16
CA GLN A 235 -20.42 -9.47 2.00
C GLN A 235 -19.50 -8.27 1.75
N GLN A 236 -19.19 -7.50 2.81
CA GLN A 236 -18.21 -6.42 2.74
C GLN A 236 -16.83 -6.94 2.33
N GLY A 237 -16.43 -8.12 2.82
CA GLY A 237 -15.18 -8.78 2.44
C GLY A 237 -15.12 -9.06 0.94
N PHE A 238 -16.21 -9.55 0.35
CA PHE A 238 -16.27 -9.81 -1.08
C PHE A 238 -16.25 -8.53 -1.92
N GLU A 239 -16.94 -7.46 -1.49
CA GLU A 239 -16.88 -6.15 -2.17
C GLU A 239 -15.43 -5.63 -2.26
N LEU A 240 -14.62 -5.85 -1.21
CA LEU A 240 -13.20 -5.48 -1.22
C LEU A 240 -12.34 -6.42 -2.09
N ALA A 241 -12.72 -7.69 -2.16
CA ALA A 241 -12.07 -8.65 -3.06
C ALA A 241 -12.33 -8.29 -4.52
N ASP A 242 -13.57 -7.91 -4.85
CA ASP A 242 -13.99 -7.42 -6.16
C ASP A 242 -13.17 -6.18 -6.57
N GLU A 243 -13.03 -5.18 -5.69
CA GLU A 243 -12.17 -4.01 -5.95
C GLU A 243 -10.72 -4.40 -6.25
N ARG A 244 -10.17 -5.40 -5.54
CA ARG A 244 -8.80 -5.89 -5.75
C ARG A 244 -8.67 -6.66 -7.07
N MET A 245 -9.63 -7.53 -7.39
CA MET A 245 -9.68 -8.26 -8.66
C MET A 245 -9.86 -7.32 -9.86
N GLU A 246 -10.74 -6.32 -9.76
CA GLU A 246 -10.95 -5.35 -10.84
C GLU A 246 -9.69 -4.53 -11.13
N ALA A 247 -8.89 -4.20 -10.10
CA ALA A 247 -7.62 -3.51 -10.29
C ALA A 247 -6.64 -4.35 -11.13
N GLU A 248 -6.52 -5.65 -10.85
CA GLU A 248 -5.67 -6.56 -11.63
C GLU A 248 -6.22 -6.79 -13.05
N ILE A 249 -7.54 -6.98 -13.20
CA ILE A 249 -8.20 -7.06 -14.52
C ILE A 249 -7.93 -5.79 -15.33
N ARG A 250 -7.95 -4.62 -14.70
CA ARG A 250 -7.66 -3.35 -15.38
C ARG A 250 -6.22 -3.30 -15.90
N GLU A 251 -5.25 -3.79 -15.13
CA GLU A 251 -3.86 -3.91 -15.60
C GLU A 251 -3.75 -4.88 -16.80
N LEU A 252 -4.45 -6.01 -16.75
CA LEU A 252 -4.52 -6.95 -17.88
C LEU A 252 -5.17 -6.32 -19.12
N VAL A 253 -6.22 -5.51 -18.95
CA VAL A 253 -6.84 -4.75 -20.05
C VAL A 253 -5.88 -3.73 -20.63
N GLU A 254 -5.15 -2.97 -19.79
CA GLU A 254 -4.14 -2.02 -20.27
C GLU A 254 -3.04 -2.72 -21.07
N GLN A 255 -2.63 -3.91 -20.62
CA GLN A 255 -1.68 -4.76 -21.33
C GLN A 255 -2.22 -5.26 -22.68
N ASP A 256 -3.49 -5.71 -22.73
CA ASP A 256 -4.14 -6.19 -23.95
C ASP A 256 -4.36 -5.07 -24.98
N ILE A 257 -4.76 -3.87 -24.54
CA ILE A 257 -4.87 -2.66 -25.38
C ILE A 257 -3.50 -2.30 -25.99
N GLY A 258 -2.45 -2.31 -25.18
CA GLY A 258 -1.09 -1.95 -25.57
C GLY A 258 -0.94 -0.49 -26.04
N GLY A 259 0.06 -0.22 -26.87
CA GLY A 259 0.40 1.13 -27.34
C GLY A 259 1.16 1.97 -26.31
N ASP A 260 1.35 3.26 -26.61
CA ASP A 260 2.08 4.20 -25.76
C ASP A 260 1.21 4.85 -24.67
N ARG A 261 -0.10 4.89 -24.92
CA ARG A 261 -1.14 5.39 -24.02
C ARG A 261 -2.38 4.53 -24.15
N GLN A 262 -3.06 4.28 -23.04
CA GLN A 262 -4.36 3.61 -23.04
C GLN A 262 -5.46 4.52 -22.50
N ARG A 263 -6.69 4.26 -22.95
CA ARG A 263 -7.93 4.69 -22.30
C ARG A 263 -8.89 3.51 -22.24
N ILE A 264 -9.44 3.26 -21.07
CA ILE A 264 -10.51 2.28 -20.87
C ILE A 264 -11.81 3.06 -20.75
N ASP A 265 -12.66 2.96 -21.76
CA ASP A 265 -13.94 3.68 -21.83
C ASP A 265 -15.03 2.90 -21.06
N SER A 266 -14.98 1.57 -21.10
CA SER A 266 -15.88 0.68 -20.37
C SER A 266 -15.13 -0.58 -19.89
N LEU A 267 -15.52 -1.10 -18.72
CA LEU A 267 -15.10 -2.40 -18.20
C LEU A 267 -16.29 -3.03 -17.47
N ASN A 268 -16.71 -4.22 -17.91
CA ASN A 268 -17.77 -4.99 -17.26
C ASN A 268 -17.18 -6.32 -16.79
N VAL A 269 -17.03 -6.48 -15.47
CA VAL A 269 -16.55 -7.71 -14.84
C VAL A 269 -17.74 -8.55 -14.37
N ARG A 270 -17.67 -9.87 -14.60
CA ARG A 270 -18.63 -10.84 -14.06
C ARG A 270 -17.89 -11.96 -13.35
N HIS A 271 -18.37 -12.29 -12.15
CA HIS A 271 -17.83 -13.34 -11.31
C HIS A 271 -18.65 -14.62 -11.46
N TYR A 272 -17.95 -15.75 -11.44
CA TYR A 272 -18.48 -17.10 -11.53
C TYR A 272 -17.78 -17.98 -10.51
N ASP A 273 -18.50 -19.00 -10.02
CA ASP A 273 -17.98 -20.01 -9.09
C ASP A 273 -17.26 -19.40 -7.88
N VAL A 274 -17.86 -18.35 -7.29
CA VAL A 274 -17.25 -17.62 -6.18
C VAL A 274 -17.32 -18.44 -4.91
N THR A 275 -16.17 -18.81 -4.39
CA THR A 275 -16.03 -19.49 -3.10
C THR A 275 -15.30 -18.60 -2.10
N PHE A 276 -15.39 -18.95 -0.81
CA PHE A 276 -14.65 -18.26 0.24
C PHE A 276 -14.21 -19.20 1.36
N LYS A 277 -13.15 -18.77 2.07
CA LYS A 277 -12.66 -19.39 3.31
C LYS A 277 -12.51 -18.33 4.40
N HIS A 278 -12.90 -18.66 5.64
CA HIS A 278 -12.52 -17.87 6.83
C HIS A 278 -11.24 -18.46 7.39
N ILE A 279 -10.15 -17.68 7.43
CA ILE A 279 -8.85 -18.13 7.91
C ILE A 279 -8.28 -17.21 8.99
N LEU A 280 -7.37 -17.73 9.82
CA LEU A 280 -6.63 -16.94 10.80
C LEU A 280 -5.13 -16.89 10.48
N LEU A 281 -4.60 -15.68 10.38
CA LEU A 281 -3.19 -15.45 10.08
C LEU A 281 -2.42 -14.92 11.29
N PRO A 282 -1.23 -15.48 11.61
CA PRO A 282 -0.48 -15.14 12.81
C PRO A 282 0.38 -13.90 12.61
N ILE A 283 0.24 -12.91 13.50
CA ILE A 283 1.13 -11.74 13.57
C ILE A 283 1.68 -11.55 14.97
N TRP A 284 2.89 -11.01 15.06
CA TRP A 284 3.35 -10.35 16.28
C TRP A 284 3.10 -8.85 16.16
N ILE A 285 2.49 -8.26 17.17
CA ILE A 285 2.26 -6.82 17.25
C ILE A 285 2.99 -6.24 18.46
N HIS A 286 3.60 -5.08 18.24
CA HIS A 286 4.06 -4.20 19.30
C HIS A 286 3.55 -2.78 19.08
N THR A 287 2.78 -2.30 20.05
CA THR A 287 2.26 -0.93 20.09
C THR A 287 3.03 -0.11 21.09
N TYR A 288 3.47 1.08 20.68
CA TYR A 288 4.23 1.99 21.52
C TYR A 288 3.76 3.43 21.30
N ARG A 289 3.84 4.25 22.37
CA ARG A 289 3.42 5.66 22.33
C ARG A 289 4.64 6.57 22.25
N MET A 290 4.56 7.56 21.37
CA MET A 290 5.57 8.59 21.21
C MET A 290 4.87 9.96 21.16
N GLY A 291 4.88 10.66 22.30
CA GLY A 291 4.02 11.82 22.51
C GLY A 291 2.55 11.39 22.58
N ASP A 292 1.68 12.13 21.89
CA ASP A 292 0.24 11.85 21.87
C ASP A 292 -0.18 10.83 20.79
N LYS A 293 0.78 10.30 20.01
CA LYS A 293 0.52 9.33 18.94
C LYS A 293 0.97 7.94 19.33
N SER A 294 0.11 6.95 19.08
CA SER A 294 0.46 5.53 19.10
C SER A 294 1.02 5.13 17.74
N TYR A 295 2.02 4.26 17.74
CA TYR A 295 2.62 3.65 16.56
C TYR A 295 2.59 2.14 16.74
N GLN A 296 2.49 1.43 15.63
CA GLN A 296 2.40 -0.02 15.60
C GLN A 296 3.51 -0.58 14.73
N CYS A 297 4.09 -1.70 15.18
CA CYS A 297 4.95 -2.54 14.38
C CYS A 297 4.33 -3.94 14.36
N LEU A 298 4.11 -4.44 13.16
CA LEU A 298 3.61 -5.77 12.87
C LEU A 298 4.75 -6.61 12.32
N ILE A 299 4.76 -7.87 12.70
CA ILE A 299 5.71 -8.85 12.18
C ILE A 299 4.92 -10.06 11.74
N ASN A 300 5.11 -10.47 10.49
CA ASN A 300 4.52 -11.69 9.95
C ASN A 300 4.99 -12.90 10.79
N GLY A 301 4.05 -13.61 11.41
CA GLY A 301 4.33 -14.73 12.30
C GLY A 301 4.85 -15.99 11.59
N ARG A 302 4.90 -15.98 10.26
CA ARG A 302 5.42 -17.03 9.39
C ARG A 302 6.80 -16.69 8.85
N THR A 303 6.93 -15.53 8.21
CA THR A 303 8.16 -15.14 7.49
C THR A 303 9.11 -14.28 8.33
N GLY A 304 8.60 -13.57 9.34
CA GLY A 304 9.36 -12.59 10.10
C GLY A 304 9.47 -11.22 9.41
N GLU A 305 8.79 -11.01 8.28
CA GLU A 305 8.70 -9.70 7.63
C GLU A 305 8.13 -8.65 8.58
N VAL A 306 8.70 -7.44 8.56
CA VAL A 306 8.38 -6.37 9.51
C VAL A 306 7.78 -5.17 8.79
N SER A 307 6.49 -4.95 9.00
CA SER A 307 5.79 -3.71 8.63
C SER A 307 5.56 -2.84 9.86
N GLY A 308 5.63 -1.52 9.73
CA GLY A 308 5.36 -0.67 10.88
C GLY A 308 5.50 0.81 10.63
N GLU A 309 4.75 1.56 11.42
CA GLU A 309 4.84 3.01 11.45
C GLU A 309 5.97 3.45 12.36
N ARG A 310 6.61 4.58 12.03
CA ARG A 310 7.63 5.21 12.88
C ARG A 310 7.48 6.72 12.93
N PRO A 311 7.81 7.37 14.06
CA PRO A 311 8.01 8.81 14.09
C PRO A 311 9.27 9.20 13.30
N TYR A 312 9.22 10.38 12.69
CA TYR A 312 10.38 11.00 12.05
C TYR A 312 11.04 12.03 12.97
N SER A 313 12.36 11.97 13.08
CA SER A 313 13.14 12.97 13.82
C SER A 313 13.42 14.18 12.94
N TRP A 314 12.61 15.23 13.06
CA TRP A 314 12.77 16.48 12.32
C TRP A 314 14.17 17.10 12.48
N VAL A 315 14.79 16.96 13.65
CA VAL A 315 16.17 17.41 13.90
C VAL A 315 17.18 16.67 13.03
N LYS A 316 17.00 15.35 12.84
CA LYS A 316 17.89 14.54 12.00
C LYS A 316 17.69 14.85 10.51
N ILE A 317 16.43 15.08 10.11
CA ILE A 317 16.10 15.49 8.74
C ILE A 317 16.68 16.87 8.44
N LEU A 318 16.51 17.84 9.34
CA LEU A 318 17.07 19.19 9.21
C LEU A 318 18.59 19.15 9.10
N PHE A 319 19.26 18.37 9.96
CA PHE A 319 20.71 18.21 9.90
C PHE A 319 21.16 17.60 8.56
N ALA A 320 20.47 16.54 8.09
CA ALA A 320 20.77 15.94 6.78
C ALA A 320 20.56 16.92 5.63
N ALA A 321 19.50 17.73 5.68
CA ALA A 321 19.23 18.78 4.68
C ALA A 321 20.32 19.86 4.68
N LEU A 322 20.77 20.31 5.86
CA LEU A 322 21.85 21.30 5.97
C LEU A 322 23.19 20.75 5.46
N VAL A 323 23.51 19.48 5.74
CA VAL A 323 24.71 18.82 5.19
C VAL A 323 24.62 18.72 3.68
N ALA A 324 23.48 18.30 3.13
CA ALA A 324 23.27 18.23 1.68
C ALA A 324 23.44 19.60 1.01
N LEU A 325 22.84 20.66 1.57
CA LEU A 325 23.02 22.03 1.08
C LEU A 325 24.47 22.50 1.17
N GLY A 326 25.18 22.16 2.25
CA GLY A 326 26.61 22.45 2.40
C GLY A 326 27.46 21.77 1.34
N LEU A 327 27.19 20.50 1.04
CA LEU A 327 27.90 19.74 -0.01
C LEU A 327 27.64 20.32 -1.40
N VAL A 328 26.38 20.67 -1.72
CA VAL A 328 26.03 21.34 -2.97
C VAL A 328 26.73 22.70 -3.07
N GLY A 329 26.73 23.50 -2.00
CA GLY A 329 27.43 24.78 -1.95
C GLY A 329 28.93 24.64 -2.16
N ALA A 330 29.57 23.64 -1.54
CA ALA A 330 30.98 23.35 -1.73
C ALA A 330 31.31 22.89 -3.15
N ALA A 331 30.45 22.06 -3.77
CA ALA A 331 30.61 21.62 -5.15
C ALA A 331 30.49 22.80 -6.14
N VAL A 332 29.48 23.66 -5.98
CA VAL A 332 29.30 24.87 -6.80
C VAL A 332 30.47 25.83 -6.62
N TRP A 333 30.92 26.05 -5.39
CA TRP A 333 32.10 26.88 -5.10
C TRP A 333 33.35 26.30 -5.77
N GLY A 334 33.60 24.99 -5.65
CA GLY A 334 34.72 24.30 -6.30
C GLY A 334 34.70 24.46 -7.82
N LEU A 335 33.55 24.26 -8.46
CA LEU A 335 33.37 24.47 -9.91
C LEU A 335 33.63 25.93 -10.31
N SER A 336 33.20 26.89 -9.48
CA SER A 336 33.46 28.32 -9.74
C SER A 336 34.94 28.70 -9.65
N GLN A 337 35.72 28.04 -8.78
CA GLN A 337 37.17 28.25 -8.69
C GLN A 337 37.90 27.59 -9.86
N TYR A 338 37.41 26.42 -10.32
CA TYR A 338 37.98 25.73 -11.47
C TYR A 338 37.85 26.55 -12.76
N GLY A 339 36.72 27.23 -12.96
CA GLY A 339 36.52 28.15 -14.09
C GLY A 339 37.50 29.34 -14.09
N LYS A 340 37.72 29.97 -12.92
CA LYS A 340 38.65 31.11 -12.78
C LYS A 340 40.11 30.75 -13.04
N SER A 341 40.51 29.49 -12.84
CA SER A 341 41.88 29.04 -13.08
C SER A 341 42.19 28.85 -14.57
N GLN A 342 41.19 28.67 -15.44
CA GLN A 342 41.41 28.56 -16.89
C GLN A 342 41.60 29.94 -17.54
N ASP A 343 40.87 30.95 -17.07
CA ASP A 343 41.03 32.34 -17.56
C ASP A 343 42.41 32.94 -17.18
N ALA A 344 42.99 32.52 -16.05
CA ALA A 344 44.31 32.96 -15.61
C ALA A 344 45.48 32.26 -16.34
N ALA A 345 45.24 31.13 -17.02
CA ALA A 345 46.25 30.42 -17.81
C ALA A 345 46.33 30.90 -19.27
N GLY A 346 45.46 31.84 -19.68
CA GLY A 346 45.42 32.41 -21.04
C GLY A 346 46.19 33.71 -21.23
N GLN A 347 47.03 34.12 -20.28
CA GLN A 347 47.80 35.38 -20.37
C GLN A 347 49.29 35.10 -20.53
N ASP A 348 49.68 34.91 -21.79
CA ASP A 348 51.07 34.69 -22.23
C ASP A 348 51.83 36.03 -22.30
N PRO A 349 52.97 36.21 -21.60
CA PRO A 349 53.77 37.42 -21.66
C PRO A 349 54.87 37.33 -22.74
N GLY A 350 54.57 37.79 -23.94
CA GLY A 350 55.55 38.48 -24.80
C GLY A 350 56.44 37.66 -25.74
N TYR A 351 56.92 38.40 -26.76
CA TYR A 351 57.85 38.05 -27.87
C TYR A 351 57.30 37.16 -29.00
N SER A 352 57.53 37.42 -30.29
CA SER A 352 58.13 38.55 -31.02
C SER A 352 57.94 38.35 -32.53
N SER A 353 57.92 39.48 -33.24
CA SER A 353 58.08 39.69 -34.68
C SER A 353 58.87 38.64 -35.48
N TRP A 354 58.34 38.28 -36.65
CA TRP A 354 59.15 38.14 -37.87
C TRP A 354 58.32 38.48 -39.10
N ALA A 355 59.03 39.06 -40.07
CA ALA A 355 58.55 39.80 -41.22
C ALA A 355 58.18 38.90 -42.42
N SER A 356 57.37 39.47 -43.31
CA SER A 356 56.97 38.96 -44.63
C SER A 356 58.13 38.81 -45.62
N PRO A 357 57.91 38.13 -46.75
CA PRO A 357 58.12 38.79 -48.04
C PRO A 357 56.89 38.77 -48.98
N THR A 358 56.61 39.97 -49.51
CA THR A 358 56.25 40.39 -50.90
C THR A 358 56.13 39.32 -52.00
N GLU A 359 55.36 39.40 -53.09
CA GLU A 359 54.53 40.39 -53.84
C GLU A 359 53.74 39.51 -54.87
N ALA A 360 52.56 39.82 -55.44
CA ALA A 360 52.34 40.88 -56.42
C ALA A 360 50.86 40.95 -56.91
N SER A 361 50.37 42.18 -57.10
CA SER A 361 49.46 42.66 -58.19
C SER A 361 47.91 42.46 -58.17
N ALA A 362 47.18 43.38 -57.50
CA ALA A 362 46.27 44.45 -58.02
C ALA A 362 45.16 44.19 -59.11
N PRO A 363 44.17 45.12 -59.33
CA PRO A 363 43.31 45.88 -58.39
C PRO A 363 41.82 46.05 -58.85
N ASN A 364 41.02 46.71 -58.00
CA ASN A 364 39.83 47.59 -58.23
C ASN A 364 38.63 47.20 -57.33
N SER A 365 37.84 48.06 -56.69
CA SER A 365 37.87 49.47 -56.27
C SER A 365 36.48 49.76 -55.63
N VAL A 366 36.43 50.40 -54.44
CA VAL A 366 35.44 51.44 -54.03
C VAL A 366 33.98 50.94 -53.77
N THR A 367 33.27 51.14 -52.64
CA THR A 367 33.04 52.33 -51.78
C THR A 367 32.26 51.91 -50.50
N THR A 368 32.54 52.53 -49.34
CA THR A 368 31.62 52.77 -48.18
C THR A 368 31.22 54.26 -48.20
N PRO A 369 30.36 54.87 -47.33
CA PRO A 369 29.90 54.52 -45.97
C PRO A 369 28.36 54.70 -45.78
N SER A 370 27.69 54.46 -44.64
CA SER A 370 27.71 55.27 -43.39
C SER A 370 26.68 54.73 -42.38
N ALA A 371 27.00 54.88 -41.08
CA ALA A 371 26.13 54.77 -39.89
C ALA A 371 25.23 56.05 -39.74
N PRO A 372 24.48 56.37 -38.64
CA PRO A 372 24.49 55.79 -37.28
C PRO A 372 23.11 55.78 -36.52
N GLU A 373 23.20 55.54 -35.20
CA GLU A 373 22.32 55.98 -34.08
C GLU A 373 21.33 54.98 -33.43
N GLY A 374 21.57 54.71 -32.14
CA GLY A 374 20.53 54.36 -31.14
C GLY A 374 19.75 55.62 -30.70
N PRO A 375 18.89 55.62 -29.65
CA PRO A 375 19.17 55.00 -28.35
C PRO A 375 17.97 54.45 -27.53
N SER A 376 18.31 53.76 -26.44
CA SER A 376 17.74 53.87 -25.07
C SER A 376 16.33 53.38 -24.67
N ARG A 377 16.35 52.73 -23.48
CA ARG A 377 15.47 52.85 -22.30
C ARG A 377 14.25 51.94 -22.13
N GLY A 378 14.17 51.40 -20.91
CA GLY A 378 12.94 51.24 -20.10
C GLY A 378 12.50 49.79 -19.94
N LEU A 379 12.92 49.11 -18.87
CA LEU A 379 12.20 48.94 -17.59
C LEU A 379 11.15 47.81 -17.61
N LEU A 380 11.42 46.80 -16.77
CA LEU A 380 10.53 46.17 -15.77
C LEU A 380 9.05 46.01 -16.13
N GLU A 381 8.55 44.77 -16.12
CA GLU A 381 7.49 44.39 -15.17
C GLU A 381 7.34 42.85 -15.06
N GLN A 382 7.35 42.38 -13.82
CA GLN A 382 6.96 41.05 -13.35
C GLN A 382 5.47 41.09 -13.00
N SER A 383 4.71 40.04 -13.29
CA SER A 383 3.39 39.76 -12.70
C SER A 383 3.09 38.26 -12.86
N LEU A 384 3.31 37.44 -11.82
CA LEU A 384 2.44 37.08 -10.69
C LEU A 384 1.39 36.02 -11.02
N ALA A 385 1.65 34.81 -10.53
CA ALA A 385 0.70 33.72 -10.35
C ALA A 385 -0.10 33.90 -9.04
N PRO A 386 -1.35 33.42 -8.93
CA PRO A 386 -2.13 33.51 -7.70
C PRO A 386 -1.93 32.30 -6.76
N GLN A 387 -1.93 32.58 -5.45
CA GLN A 387 -2.10 31.60 -4.37
C GLN A 387 -3.57 31.58 -3.88
N PRO A 388 -4.09 30.47 -3.33
CA PRO A 388 -5.36 30.45 -2.63
C PRO A 388 -5.19 30.73 -1.12
N THR A 389 -6.09 31.54 -0.59
CA THR A 389 -6.21 31.90 0.83
C THR A 389 -7.20 31.00 1.56
N SER A 390 -6.82 30.64 2.79
CA SER A 390 -7.66 30.09 3.85
C SER A 390 -8.45 31.18 4.58
N GLN A 391 -9.68 30.89 5.05
CA GLN A 391 -10.10 31.11 6.46
C GLN A 391 -11.55 30.65 6.73
N ALA A 392 -11.78 30.33 8.00
CA ALA A 392 -12.92 29.61 8.58
C ALA A 392 -14.03 30.53 9.17
N ALA A 393 -15.23 29.97 9.41
CA ALA A 393 -16.17 30.41 10.47
C ALA A 393 -17.31 29.38 10.78
N GLN A 394 -17.23 28.76 11.97
CA GLN A 394 -18.22 28.63 13.08
C GLN A 394 -19.75 28.33 12.87
N SER A 395 -20.17 27.13 13.33
CA SER A 395 -21.21 26.74 14.34
C SER A 395 -22.77 26.97 14.26
N ILE A 396 -23.52 25.84 14.32
CA ILE A 396 -24.73 25.44 15.14
C ILE A 396 -26.16 25.92 14.68
N PRO A 397 -27.32 25.19 14.87
CA PRO A 397 -27.66 23.95 15.63
C PRO A 397 -28.45 22.83 14.89
N SER A 398 -28.73 21.78 15.67
CA SER A 398 -29.64 20.61 15.52
C SER A 398 -31.03 20.84 14.92
N ASP A 399 -31.55 19.85 14.19
CA ASP A 399 -32.87 19.27 14.48
C ASP A 399 -33.09 17.88 13.84
N GLN A 400 -33.83 17.05 14.57
CA GLN A 400 -34.40 15.77 14.15
C GLN A 400 -35.58 16.01 13.20
N GLU A 401 -35.71 15.20 12.13
CA GLU A 401 -36.92 14.42 11.81
C GLU A 401 -36.80 13.68 10.46
N ARG A 402 -36.72 12.35 10.57
CA ARG A 402 -37.49 11.33 9.82
C ARG A 402 -38.19 11.79 8.52
N THR A 403 -37.81 11.22 7.37
CA THR A 403 -38.77 10.71 6.36
C THR A 403 -38.09 9.77 5.36
N GLN A 404 -38.91 8.86 4.85
CA GLN A 404 -38.62 7.73 3.97
C GLN A 404 -38.31 8.14 2.53
N GLY A 405 -37.53 7.30 1.83
CA GLY A 405 -37.35 7.27 0.38
C GLY A 405 -35.97 6.66 0.09
N GLY A 406 -35.80 5.47 -0.49
CA GLY A 406 -36.59 4.83 -1.54
C GLY A 406 -35.85 4.98 -2.87
N GLY A 407 -34.99 4.01 -3.19
CA GLY A 407 -34.43 3.79 -4.52
C GLY A 407 -33.04 4.34 -4.77
N VAL A 408 -32.03 3.45 -4.80
CA VAL A 408 -31.09 3.20 -5.91
C VAL A 408 -30.21 2.03 -5.44
N LEU A 409 -30.64 0.78 -5.65
CA LEU A 409 -29.80 -0.42 -5.52
C LEU A 409 -30.48 -1.55 -6.30
N GLN A 410 -30.24 -1.58 -7.61
CA GLN A 410 -30.64 -2.67 -8.48
C GLN A 410 -29.69 -2.71 -9.68
N ARG A 411 -28.48 -3.23 -9.47
CA ARG A 411 -27.59 -3.54 -10.60
C ARG A 411 -26.64 -4.73 -10.43
N ALA A 412 -26.78 -5.54 -9.38
CA ALA A 412 -25.87 -6.67 -9.15
C ALA A 412 -26.52 -8.07 -9.09
N LEU A 413 -27.85 -8.21 -9.25
CA LEU A 413 -28.53 -9.49 -8.97
C LEU A 413 -29.44 -10.01 -10.08
N SER A 414 -29.09 -9.78 -11.35
CA SER A 414 -29.87 -10.38 -12.44
C SER A 414 -29.00 -10.65 -13.65
N THR A 415 -28.52 -11.90 -13.78
CA THR A 415 -28.49 -12.65 -15.05
C THR A 415 -27.95 -14.05 -14.76
N TYR A 416 -28.86 -14.94 -14.35
CA TYR A 416 -28.66 -16.38 -14.43
C TYR A 416 -29.87 -16.93 -15.20
N ASP A 417 -29.71 -17.07 -16.51
CA ASP A 417 -30.52 -17.96 -17.34
C ASP A 417 -29.74 -18.27 -18.63
N ASP A 418 -29.80 -19.54 -19.02
CA ASP A 418 -29.31 -20.19 -20.25
C ASP A 418 -27.84 -20.68 -20.30
N ALA A 419 -27.60 -21.85 -19.72
CA ALA A 419 -26.58 -22.80 -20.20
C ALA A 419 -27.25 -23.96 -20.97
N PRO A 420 -26.76 -24.36 -22.17
CA PRO A 420 -27.35 -25.45 -22.92
C PRO A 420 -26.91 -26.82 -22.41
N ALA A 421 -27.87 -27.74 -22.36
CA ALA A 421 -27.68 -29.14 -22.00
C ALA A 421 -26.60 -29.84 -22.84
N ALA A 422 -25.61 -30.43 -22.17
CA ALA A 422 -24.68 -31.37 -22.76
C ALA A 422 -25.39 -32.71 -23.05
N GLN A 423 -25.30 -33.16 -24.31
CA GLN A 423 -25.67 -34.51 -24.71
C GLN A 423 -24.45 -35.44 -24.63
N ARG A 424 -24.68 -36.56 -23.92
CA ARG A 424 -23.97 -37.86 -23.89
C ARG A 424 -22.76 -38.01 -22.98
#